data_AF-A0A0D2M837-F1
#
_entry.id   AF-A0A0D2M837-F1
#
_cell.length_a   1.000
_cell.length_b   1.000
_cell.length_c   1.000
_cell.angle_alpha   90.00
_cell.angle_beta   90.00
_cell.angle_gamma   90.00
#
_symmetry.space_group_name_H-M   'P 1'
#
loop_
_entity.id
_entity.type
_entity.pdbx_description
1 polymer ?
#
loop_
_entity_poly.entity_id
_entity_poly.type
_entity_poly.pdbx_seq_one_letter_code
_entity_poly.pdbx_strand_id
1 'polypeptide(L)'
;MQDASEVSIIPLPSDVELQGGSALPLGDELTVEFDHDSLAPVAQQLCDWIRRRWGTACAAAHSGTGGGGGGGITGTAAHPPLLHRVLMRLQAGPAGPNEVPNGADAEAYTLVVSPSAPGVAIITAATLQGANHGAGALAFWLVS
;
A
#
# COMPACT_ATOMS: atom_id res chain seq x y z
N MET A 1 -32.48 -12.75 16.86
CA MET A 1 -32.06 -13.85 15.97
C MET A 1 -30.79 -13.39 15.28
N GLN A 2 -29.74 -14.21 15.41
CA GLN A 2 -28.31 -13.96 15.18
C GLN A 2 -28.05 -13.32 13.80
N ASP A 3 -27.32 -12.21 13.72
CA ASP A 3 -25.85 -12.11 13.69
C ASP A 3 -25.21 -13.03 12.64
N ALA A 4 -24.90 -12.43 11.50
CA ALA A 4 -23.87 -12.86 10.57
C ALA A 4 -23.43 -11.61 9.80
N SER A 5 -22.72 -10.71 10.49
CA SER A 5 -21.85 -9.78 9.79
C SER A 5 -20.77 -10.63 9.17
N GLU A 6 -20.93 -11.00 7.90
CA GLU A 6 -19.92 -11.71 7.14
C GLU A 6 -18.75 -10.74 6.93
N VAL A 7 -17.85 -10.72 7.92
CA VAL A 7 -16.58 -10.03 7.82
C VAL A 7 -15.80 -10.78 6.77
N SER A 8 -15.70 -10.19 5.58
CA SER A 8 -14.83 -10.66 4.51
C SER A 8 -13.40 -10.76 5.05
N ILE A 9 -12.98 -11.98 5.36
CA ILE A 9 -11.61 -12.28 5.78
C ILE A 9 -10.75 -12.12 4.53
N ILE A 10 -10.06 -10.98 4.42
CA ILE A 10 -8.93 -10.85 3.51
C ILE A 10 -7.95 -11.96 3.92
N PRO A 11 -7.61 -12.92 3.04
CA PRO A 11 -6.69 -13.99 3.41
C PRO A 11 -5.40 -13.35 3.89
N LEU A 12 -4.99 -13.69 5.11
CA LEU A 12 -3.72 -13.25 5.66
C LEU A 12 -2.61 -13.78 4.74
N PRO A 13 -1.63 -12.95 4.33
CA PRO A 13 -0.48 -13.40 3.55
C PRO A 13 0.16 -14.64 4.17
N SER A 14 0.37 -15.66 3.35
CA SER A 14 0.95 -16.96 3.73
C SER A 14 2.34 -16.85 4.35
N ASP A 15 3.08 -15.79 4.00
CA ASP A 15 4.45 -15.51 4.43
C ASP A 15 4.55 -14.04 4.88
N VAL A 16 4.20 -13.76 6.14
CA VAL A 16 4.42 -12.43 6.73
C VAL A 16 5.74 -12.42 7.48
N GLU A 17 6.81 -11.96 6.84
CA GLU A 17 8.04 -11.63 7.56
C GLU A 17 7.93 -10.19 8.08
N LEU A 18 7.41 -10.01 9.30
CA LEU A 18 7.34 -8.71 9.98
C LEU A 18 8.73 -8.31 10.48
N GLN A 19 9.54 -7.69 9.62
CA GLN A 19 10.78 -7.04 10.05
C GLN A 19 10.49 -5.62 10.58
N GLY A 20 10.04 -5.53 11.84
CA GLY A 20 10.00 -4.27 12.60
C GLY A 20 8.63 -3.54 12.67
N GLY A 21 8.02 -3.63 13.86
CA GLY A 21 7.38 -2.54 14.62
C GLY A 21 6.29 -1.63 14.00
N SER A 22 5.11 -1.69 14.62
CA SER A 22 4.07 -0.64 14.78
C SER A 22 3.48 0.01 13.52
N ALA A 23 2.14 0.06 13.43
CA ALA A 23 1.44 0.84 12.42
C ALA A 23 2.01 2.28 12.34
N LEU A 24 2.43 2.69 11.14
CA LEU A 24 2.86 4.05 10.90
C LEU A 24 1.62 4.94 10.88
N PRO A 25 1.61 6.06 11.61
CA PRO A 25 0.51 7.00 11.51
C PRO A 25 0.41 7.55 10.08
N LEU A 26 -0.81 7.76 9.60
CA LEU A 26 -1.04 8.38 8.30
C LEU A 26 -0.63 9.87 8.35
N GLY A 27 -0.05 10.36 7.25
CA GLY A 27 0.13 11.79 7.04
C GLY A 27 -1.20 12.52 6.83
N ASP A 28 -1.16 13.84 6.78
CA ASP A 28 -2.34 14.68 6.49
C ASP A 28 -2.86 14.45 5.06
N GLU A 29 -1.97 14.05 4.16
CA GLU A 29 -2.25 13.68 2.77
C GLU A 29 -1.51 12.41 2.39
N LEU A 30 -2.18 11.53 1.64
CA LEU A 30 -1.62 10.30 1.09
C LEU A 30 -1.77 10.28 -0.44
N THR A 31 -0.70 9.95 -1.15
CA THR A 31 -0.77 9.65 -2.58
C THR A 31 -0.59 8.16 -2.84
N VAL A 32 -1.52 7.54 -3.57
CA VAL A 32 -1.38 6.19 -4.11
C VAL A 32 -1.00 6.29 -5.58
N GLU A 33 0.26 6.02 -5.89
CA GLU A 33 0.76 5.99 -7.25
C GLU A 33 0.68 4.59 -7.83
N PHE A 34 0.37 4.49 -9.12
CA PHE A 34 0.29 3.21 -9.83
C PHE A 34 1.02 3.30 -11.16
N ASP A 35 1.72 2.23 -11.57
CA ASP A 35 2.52 2.21 -12.82
C ASP A 35 1.77 1.68 -14.04
N HIS A 36 0.55 1.19 -13.85
CA HIS A 36 -0.25 0.55 -14.89
C HIS A 36 -1.72 0.95 -14.76
N ASP A 37 -2.39 1.30 -15.85
CA ASP A 37 -3.77 1.83 -15.80
C ASP A 37 -4.79 0.87 -15.20
N SER A 38 -4.55 -0.44 -15.36
CA SER A 38 -5.38 -1.47 -14.73
C SER A 38 -5.36 -1.43 -13.20
N LEU A 39 -4.37 -0.78 -12.58
CA LEU A 39 -4.30 -0.57 -11.13
C LEU A 39 -5.11 0.64 -10.66
N ALA A 40 -5.52 1.54 -11.57
CA ALA A 40 -6.25 2.76 -11.19
C ALA A 40 -7.49 2.48 -10.31
N PRO A 41 -8.33 1.45 -10.60
CA PRO A 41 -9.47 1.12 -9.73
C PRO A 41 -9.04 0.68 -8.33
N VAL A 42 -7.96 -0.09 -8.21
CA VAL A 42 -7.46 -0.59 -6.91
C VAL A 42 -6.89 0.57 -6.08
N ALA A 43 -6.13 1.46 -6.73
CA ALA A 43 -5.61 2.67 -6.10
C ALA A 43 -6.74 3.61 -5.63
N GLN A 44 -7.78 3.78 -6.44
CA GLN A 44 -8.97 4.57 -6.07
C GLN A 44 -9.72 3.96 -4.90
N GLN A 45 -9.93 2.63 -4.90
CA GLN A 45 -10.58 1.92 -3.80
C GLN A 45 -9.81 2.06 -2.49
N LEU A 46 -8.48 1.92 -2.53
CA LEU A 46 -7.63 2.13 -1.37
C LEU A 46 -7.76 3.57 -0.85
N CYS A 47 -7.72 4.57 -1.73
CA CYS A 47 -7.91 5.96 -1.34
C CYS A 47 -9.30 6.28 -0.78
N ASP A 48 -10.37 5.71 -1.35
CA ASP A 48 -11.73 5.84 -0.83
C ASP A 48 -11.83 5.24 0.57
N TRP A 49 -11.23 4.07 0.78
CA TRP A 49 -11.21 3.41 2.07
C TRP A 49 -10.46 4.24 3.12
N ILE A 50 -9.27 4.77 2.78
CA ILE A 50 -8.46 5.62 3.66
C ILE A 50 -9.22 6.89 4.05
N ARG A 51 -9.83 7.58 3.08
CA ARG A 51 -10.66 8.76 3.32
C ARG A 51 -11.82 8.46 4.27
N ARG A 52 -12.53 7.35 4.08
CA ARG A 52 -13.67 6.97 4.93
C ARG A 52 -13.24 6.56 6.34
N ARG A 53 -12.10 5.89 6.48
CA ARG A 53 -11.64 5.33 7.75
C ARG A 53 -10.99 6.37 8.66
N TRP A 54 -10.18 7.28 8.10
CA TRP A 54 -9.40 8.24 8.89
C TRP A 54 -9.68 9.71 8.57
N GLY A 55 -10.46 10.02 7.53
CA GLY A 55 -10.68 11.41 7.10
C GLY A 55 -9.47 12.06 6.41
N THR A 56 -8.39 11.31 6.22
CA THR A 56 -7.16 11.75 5.53
C THR A 56 -7.41 11.97 4.04
N ALA A 57 -6.93 13.07 3.49
CA ALA A 57 -6.98 13.31 2.05
C ALA A 57 -6.17 12.24 1.31
N CYS A 58 -6.75 11.63 0.27
CA CYS A 58 -6.06 10.61 -0.53
C CYS A 58 -6.30 10.81 -2.02
N ALA A 59 -5.22 10.82 -2.80
CA ALA A 59 -5.25 10.92 -4.25
C ALA A 59 -4.62 9.69 -4.91
N ALA A 60 -5.25 9.19 -5.98
CA ALA A 60 -4.69 8.15 -6.82
C ALA A 60 -4.10 8.78 -8.09
N ALA A 61 -2.84 8.49 -8.43
CA ALA A 61 -2.13 9.11 -9.55
C ALA A 61 -1.35 8.08 -10.39
N HIS A 62 -1.36 8.24 -11.71
CA HIS A 62 -0.54 7.40 -12.59
C HIS A 62 0.94 7.83 -12.50
N SER A 63 1.84 6.86 -12.45
CA SER A 63 3.28 7.08 -12.34
C SER A 63 3.77 7.72 -13.64
N GLY A 64 4.10 9.01 -13.61
CA GLY A 64 4.65 9.74 -14.77
C GLY A 64 3.72 10.78 -15.42
N THR A 65 2.44 10.86 -15.07
CA THR A 65 1.61 12.04 -15.38
C THR A 65 1.93 13.12 -14.35
N GLY A 66 2.89 13.98 -14.67
CA GLY A 66 3.59 14.84 -13.70
C GLY A 66 2.75 15.83 -12.90
N GLY A 67 3.35 16.28 -11.79
CA GLY A 67 2.94 17.44 -11.01
C GLY A 67 3.81 17.57 -9.76
N GLY A 68 4.79 18.46 -9.81
CA GLY A 68 5.81 18.63 -8.78
C GLY A 68 5.24 18.90 -7.39
N GLY A 69 5.86 18.28 -6.40
CA GLY A 69 5.47 18.43 -5.02
C GLY A 69 6.21 17.46 -4.12
N GLY A 70 7.48 17.18 -4.40
CA GLY A 70 8.41 16.85 -3.32
C GLY A 70 8.53 18.08 -2.44
N GLY A 71 7.49 18.36 -1.65
CA GLY A 71 7.61 19.19 -0.48
C GLY A 71 8.64 18.47 0.39
N GLY A 72 9.90 18.86 0.21
CA GLY A 72 10.97 18.38 1.06
C GLY A 72 10.50 18.62 2.47
N ILE A 73 10.27 17.53 3.21
CA ILE A 73 10.05 17.63 4.65
C ILE A 73 11.42 17.98 5.21
N THR A 74 11.78 19.27 5.17
CA THR A 74 12.84 19.83 5.99
C THR A 74 12.28 19.91 7.41
N GLY A 75 12.00 18.75 7.98
CA GLY A 75 11.51 18.55 9.33
C GLY A 75 12.58 17.79 10.09
N THR A 76 13.40 18.54 10.81
CA THR A 76 14.33 18.05 11.82
C THR A 76 13.68 16.98 12.69
N ALA A 77 14.44 15.90 12.93
CA ALA A 77 14.08 14.77 13.77
C ALA A 77 13.32 15.15 15.05
N ALA A 78 12.05 14.76 15.14
CA ALA A 78 11.28 14.72 16.39
C ALA A 78 9.95 13.93 16.30
N HIS A 79 9.48 13.55 15.10
CA HIS A 79 8.22 12.84 14.92
C HIS A 79 8.43 11.52 14.18
N PRO A 80 7.67 10.46 14.54
CA PRO A 80 7.71 9.22 13.77
C PRO A 80 7.33 9.52 12.31
N PRO A 81 7.95 8.83 11.35
CA PRO A 81 7.63 9.02 9.93
C PRO A 81 6.16 8.75 9.69
N LEU A 82 5.51 9.58 8.88
CA LEU A 82 4.10 9.44 8.54
C LEU A 82 3.97 8.80 7.16
N LEU A 83 3.12 7.79 7.02
CA LEU A 83 2.83 7.22 5.70
C LEU A 83 2.11 8.27 4.85
N HIS A 84 2.78 8.76 3.81
CA HIS A 84 2.28 9.80 2.90
C HIS A 84 2.26 9.32 1.44
N ARG A 85 2.84 8.14 1.14
CA ARG A 85 2.89 7.59 -0.22
C ARG A 85 2.78 6.08 -0.27
N VAL A 86 2.03 5.58 -1.24
CA VAL A 86 1.94 4.15 -1.61
C VAL A 86 2.30 4.02 -3.08
N LEU A 87 3.20 3.10 -3.43
CA LEU A 87 3.57 2.78 -4.81
C LEU A 87 3.00 1.41 -5.16
N MET A 88 2.16 1.35 -6.18
CA MET A 88 1.58 0.11 -6.71
C MET A 88 2.22 -0.24 -8.04
N ARG A 89 2.71 -1.47 -8.17
CA ARG A 89 3.40 -1.95 -9.36
C ARG A 89 2.87 -3.28 -9.85
N LEU A 90 2.64 -3.38 -11.16
CA LEU A 90 2.39 -4.67 -11.82
C LEU A 90 3.67 -5.17 -12.49
N GLN A 91 4.41 -6.00 -11.77
CA GLN A 91 5.67 -6.55 -12.24
C GLN A 91 5.93 -7.93 -11.63
N ALA A 92 6.34 -8.88 -12.47
CA ALA A 92 7.01 -10.10 -12.05
C ALA A 92 8.51 -9.99 -12.37
N GLY A 93 9.36 -10.54 -11.50
CA GLY A 93 10.80 -10.45 -11.65
C GLY A 93 11.56 -11.60 -10.98
N PRO A 94 12.90 -11.64 -11.07
CA PRO A 94 13.69 -12.51 -10.24
C PRO A 94 13.37 -12.29 -8.75
N ALA A 95 13.48 -13.33 -7.91
CA ALA A 95 13.19 -13.20 -6.49
C ALA A 95 14.05 -12.09 -5.85
N GLY A 96 13.40 -11.08 -5.27
CA GLY A 96 14.04 -9.89 -4.71
C GLY A 96 13.15 -9.19 -3.69
N PRO A 97 13.70 -8.27 -2.88
CA PRO A 97 13.01 -7.71 -1.72
C PRO A 97 11.77 -6.85 -2.02
N ASN A 98 11.51 -6.52 -3.29
CA ASN A 98 10.32 -5.75 -3.73
C ASN A 98 9.69 -6.34 -4.99
N GLU A 99 10.02 -7.59 -5.33
CA GLU A 99 9.59 -8.22 -6.57
C GLU A 99 8.81 -9.49 -6.27
N VAL A 100 7.71 -9.69 -6.98
CA VAL A 100 7.03 -10.98 -6.98
C VAL A 100 7.82 -11.93 -7.89
N PRO A 101 8.28 -13.10 -7.38
CA PRO A 101 9.04 -14.04 -8.17
C PRO A 101 8.29 -14.48 -9.42
N ASN A 102 9.01 -14.68 -10.52
CA ASN A 102 8.47 -15.29 -11.72
C ASN A 102 7.84 -16.66 -11.42
N GLY A 103 6.61 -16.88 -11.89
CA GLY A 103 5.86 -18.11 -11.65
C GLY A 103 5.23 -18.20 -10.26
N ALA A 104 5.26 -17.14 -9.46
CA ALA A 104 4.45 -17.05 -8.25
C ALA A 104 2.95 -17.11 -8.57
N ASP A 105 2.15 -17.52 -7.60
CA ASP A 105 0.70 -17.60 -7.72
C ASP A 105 0.09 -16.27 -8.15
N ALA A 106 -1.05 -16.32 -8.85
CA ALA A 106 -1.73 -15.13 -9.34
C ALA A 106 -2.09 -14.14 -8.21
N GLU A 107 -2.27 -14.65 -7.00
CA GLU A 107 -2.62 -13.91 -5.79
C GLU A 107 -1.41 -13.36 -5.02
N ALA A 108 -0.18 -13.71 -5.45
CA ALA A 108 1.03 -13.31 -4.76
C ALA A 108 1.32 -11.81 -4.91
N TYR A 109 1.81 -11.22 -3.83
CA TYR A 109 2.25 -9.84 -3.76
C TYR A 109 3.42 -9.70 -2.79
N THR A 110 4.18 -8.61 -2.94
CA THR A 110 5.11 -8.14 -1.92
C THR A 110 4.62 -6.81 -1.37
N LEU A 111 4.54 -6.69 -0.06
CA LEU A 111 4.25 -5.43 0.63
C LEU A 111 5.48 -5.03 1.46
N VAL A 112 6.09 -3.91 1.12
CA VAL A 112 7.22 -3.35 1.87
C VAL A 112 6.81 -2.02 2.45
N VAL A 113 6.89 -1.90 3.77
CA VAL A 113 6.63 -0.65 4.49
C VAL A 113 7.94 -0.19 5.10
N SER A 114 8.48 0.93 4.63
CA SER A 114 9.77 1.46 5.08
C SER A 114 9.58 2.64 6.05
N PRO A 115 9.78 2.44 7.37
CA PRO A 115 9.72 3.52 8.36
C PRO A 115 10.99 4.36 8.40
N SER A 116 12.08 3.99 7.73
CA SER A 116 13.36 4.71 7.78
C SER A 116 13.58 5.72 6.63
N ALA A 117 12.70 5.69 5.62
CA ALA A 117 12.58 6.67 4.54
C ALA A 117 11.23 7.42 4.71
N PRO A 118 10.84 8.44 3.92
CA PRO A 118 9.85 9.45 4.35
C PRO A 118 8.43 8.97 4.71
N GLY A 119 8.15 7.67 4.76
CA GLY A 119 6.85 7.06 5.03
C GLY A 119 6.23 6.58 3.72
N VAL A 120 6.85 5.54 3.16
CA VAL A 120 6.49 4.99 1.85
C VAL A 120 6.18 3.51 2.00
N ALA A 121 5.06 3.08 1.43
CA ALA A 121 4.72 1.69 1.22
C ALA A 121 4.84 1.32 -0.26
N ILE A 122 5.27 0.10 -0.55
CA ILE A 122 5.39 -0.45 -1.91
C ILE A 122 4.60 -1.75 -1.97
N ILE A 123 3.67 -1.82 -2.90
CA ILE A 123 2.91 -3.01 -3.27
C ILE A 123 3.37 -3.41 -4.67
N THR A 124 3.97 -4.58 -4.80
CA THR A 124 4.29 -5.18 -6.10
C THR A 124 3.49 -6.46 -6.25
N ALA A 125 2.88 -6.66 -7.41
CA ALA A 125 2.17 -7.89 -7.75
C ALA A 125 2.42 -8.27 -9.20
N ALA A 126 2.35 -9.57 -9.52
CA ALA A 126 2.40 -10.03 -10.90
C ALA A 126 1.05 -9.89 -11.63
N THR A 127 -0.04 -9.77 -10.88
CA THR A 127 -1.41 -9.65 -11.43
C THR A 127 -2.23 -8.62 -10.67
N LEU A 128 -3.36 -8.21 -11.27
CA LEU A 128 -4.33 -7.34 -10.62
C LEU A 128 -4.93 -7.97 -9.35
N GLN A 129 -5.08 -9.29 -9.31
CA GLN A 129 -5.62 -9.99 -8.14
C GLN A 129 -4.62 -9.92 -6.97
N GLY A 130 -3.34 -10.19 -7.23
CA GLY A 130 -2.28 -10.00 -6.24
C GLY A 130 -2.19 -8.54 -5.75
N ALA A 131 -2.37 -7.56 -6.64
CA ALA A 131 -2.37 -6.15 -6.25
C ALA A 131 -3.54 -5.80 -5.31
N ASN A 132 -4.73 -6.38 -5.53
CA ASN A 132 -5.87 -6.24 -4.61
C ASN A 132 -5.58 -6.85 -3.24
N HIS A 133 -4.97 -8.03 -3.19
CA HIS A 133 -4.55 -8.64 -1.93
C HIS A 133 -3.50 -7.80 -1.20
N GLY A 134 -2.52 -7.25 -1.91
CA GLY A 134 -1.53 -6.34 -1.35
C GLY A 134 -2.14 -5.04 -0.78
N ALA A 135 -3.12 -4.45 -1.48
CA ALA A 135 -3.85 -3.29 -0.98
C ALA A 135 -4.68 -3.63 0.27
N GLY A 136 -5.32 -4.80 0.30
CA GLY A 136 -6.03 -5.31 1.47
C GLY A 136 -5.11 -5.54 2.67
N ALA A 137 -3.91 -6.06 2.44
CA ALA A 137 -2.91 -6.27 3.47
C ALA A 137 -2.36 -4.95 4.04
N LEU A 138 -2.14 -3.95 3.20
CA LEU A 138 -1.78 -2.61 3.66
C LEU A 138 -2.90 -1.99 4.50
N ALA A 139 -4.16 -2.12 4.07
CA ALA A 139 -5.32 -1.67 4.82
C ALA A 139 -5.40 -2.35 6.21
N PHE A 140 -5.20 -3.66 6.26
CA PHE A 140 -5.13 -4.41 7.52
C PHE A 140 -3.99 -3.94 8.43
N TRP A 141 -2.80 -3.73 7.86
CA TRP A 141 -1.64 -3.26 8.62
C TRP A 141 -1.86 -1.86 9.23
N LEU A 142 -2.55 -0.97 8.52
CA LEU A 142 -2.87 0.38 9.02
C LEU A 142 -3.85 0.42 10.20
N VAL A 143 -4.62 -0.65 10.43
CA VAL A 143 -5.58 -0.73 11.54
C VAL A 143 -5.12 -1.63 12.71
N SER A 144 -3.96 -2.29 12.57
CA SER A 144 -3.40 -3.24 13.54
C SER A 144 -2.46 -2.54 14.53
#